data_AF-A0A2W6USZ8-F1
#
_entry.id   AF-A0A2W6USZ8-F1
#
_cell.length_a   1.000
_cell.length_b   1.000
_cell.length_c   1.000
_cell.angle_alpha   90.00
_cell.angle_beta   90.00
_cell.angle_gamma   90.00
#
_symmetry.space_group_name_H-M   'P 1'
#
loop_
_entity.id
_entity.type
_entity.pdbx_description
1 polymer ?
#
loop_
_entity_poly.entity_id
_entity_poly.type
_entity_poly.pdbx_seq_one_letter_code
_entity_poly.pdbx_strand_id
1 'polypeptide(L)'
;MLSAKNIKARKICFDEYRLISQDAFDHEDKRTNITPGDVLLTIVGAIGRTAIALESHQKFTLQRSVAVLKPGAIASKYLSYLLESPEAQSFFENNAKGTAQKGVYLKTLGGMKVPVAPAAEQARIAQVLDGLLAQVDTLKARLDALPALIKRFRQSVFSDAVSGALTNSWRERNPADVQDSSDQLGQLIEEMRNGLSTKPNESSQGVPILRISAVRSGSVDQTDIRFLECDEVEKRRYAIKKGDLLFTRYNGSLDFVGVCGLVKKASHEIIVYPDKIIRVRCKTDIILPEYLEIFFSECSTRQRVMNLVKSTSGQKGISGQDLKSLCVTYPGISEQLEVVRRVEQLFSFADQLEARLADARQRVDALTQSILAKAFRGELVPQDPNDEPASVLLERIAAQRAADPKPKRGRKAAAH
;
A
#
# COMPACT_ATOMS: atom_id res chain seq x y z
N MET A 1 18.82 -20.15 -3.89
CA MET A 1 19.53 -19.00 -3.29
C MET A 1 18.52 -17.92 -2.90
N LEU A 2 18.51 -17.51 -1.64
CA LEU A 2 17.61 -16.50 -1.07
C LEU A 2 18.28 -15.14 -0.93
N SER A 3 17.48 -14.09 -0.77
CA SER A 3 17.90 -12.68 -0.65
C SER A 3 17.25 -12.01 0.55
N ALA A 4 17.54 -10.72 0.78
CA ALA A 4 16.86 -9.93 1.82
C ALA A 4 15.32 -9.92 1.69
N LYS A 5 14.76 -10.16 0.49
CA LYS A 5 13.30 -10.27 0.31
C LYS A 5 12.70 -11.49 1.01
N ASN A 6 13.51 -12.52 1.26
CA ASN A 6 13.06 -13.78 1.86
C ASN A 6 13.02 -13.73 3.39
N ILE A 7 13.50 -12.66 4.02
CA ILE A 7 13.47 -12.48 5.48
C ILE A 7 12.31 -11.54 5.81
N LYS A 8 11.20 -12.12 6.30
CA LYS A 8 9.93 -11.40 6.54
C LYS A 8 9.36 -11.83 7.88
N ALA A 9 9.03 -10.87 8.74
CA ALA A 9 8.33 -11.09 10.01
C ALA A 9 8.91 -12.27 10.84
N ARG A 10 10.23 -12.24 11.08
CA ARG A 10 10.96 -13.28 11.84
C ARG A 10 10.96 -14.68 11.21
N LYS A 11 10.53 -14.81 9.94
CA LYS A 11 10.46 -16.08 9.19
C LYS A 11 11.30 -16.02 7.91
N ILE A 12 11.72 -17.21 7.47
CA ILE A 12 12.34 -17.42 6.17
C ILE A 12 11.23 -17.84 5.18
N CYS A 13 10.99 -17.03 4.16
CA CYS A 13 10.01 -17.29 3.12
C CYS A 13 10.69 -17.87 1.88
N PHE A 14 10.19 -19.01 1.40
CA PHE A 14 10.67 -19.71 0.20
C PHE A 14 9.74 -19.50 -1.01
N ASP A 15 9.03 -18.36 -1.04
CA ASP A 15 8.08 -17.96 -2.08
C ASP A 15 8.79 -17.59 -3.41
N GLU A 16 9.84 -16.79 -3.34
CA GLU A 16 10.62 -16.37 -4.51
C GLU A 16 12.12 -16.61 -4.28
N TYR A 17 12.78 -17.38 -5.14
CA TYR A 17 14.21 -17.64 -5.00
C TYR A 17 14.91 -17.85 -6.35
N ARG A 18 16.22 -17.60 -6.38
CA ARG A 18 17.06 -17.83 -7.56
C ARG A 18 17.62 -19.25 -7.52
N LEU A 19 17.38 -20.02 -8.58
CA LEU A 19 18.06 -21.29 -8.82
C LEU A 19 19.52 -21.03 -9.25
N ILE A 20 20.42 -21.87 -8.76
CA ILE A 20 21.87 -21.81 -9.01
C ILE A 20 22.38 -23.22 -9.28
N SER A 21 23.53 -23.35 -9.96
CA SER A 21 24.20 -24.64 -10.14
C SER A 21 24.70 -25.21 -8.80
N GLN A 22 24.96 -26.52 -8.77
CA GLN A 22 25.49 -27.19 -7.58
C GLN A 22 26.85 -26.60 -7.16
N ASP A 23 27.75 -26.35 -8.10
CA ASP A 23 29.06 -25.73 -7.80
C ASP A 23 28.92 -24.35 -7.16
N ALA A 24 27.98 -23.53 -7.65
CA ALA A 24 27.70 -22.22 -7.08
C ALA A 24 27.05 -22.32 -5.69
N PHE A 25 26.23 -23.36 -5.48
CA PHE A 25 25.68 -23.67 -4.16
C PHE A 25 26.79 -24.02 -3.18
N ASP A 26 27.65 -24.98 -3.51
CA ASP A 26 28.71 -25.46 -2.63
C ASP A 26 29.70 -24.33 -2.30
N HIS A 27 29.99 -23.45 -3.26
CA HIS A 27 30.83 -22.28 -3.03
C HIS A 27 30.23 -21.29 -2.01
N GLU A 28 28.95 -20.95 -2.14
CA GLU A 28 28.28 -20.02 -1.21
C GLU A 28 27.96 -20.67 0.15
N ASP A 29 27.66 -21.97 0.16
CA ASP A 29 27.43 -22.74 1.37
C ASP A 29 28.73 -22.87 2.19
N LYS A 30 29.88 -23.13 1.56
CA LYS A 30 31.19 -23.09 2.25
C LYS A 30 31.48 -21.75 2.94
N ARG A 31 30.99 -20.64 2.39
CA ARG A 31 31.19 -19.30 2.94
C ARG A 31 30.29 -19.00 4.14
N THR A 32 29.06 -19.52 4.13
CA THR A 32 28.02 -19.17 5.12
C THR A 32 27.78 -20.26 6.15
N ASN A 33 27.88 -21.53 5.72
CA ASN A 33 27.75 -22.76 6.50
C ASN A 33 26.56 -22.69 7.45
N ILE A 34 25.36 -22.50 6.89
CA ILE A 34 24.15 -22.20 7.67
C ILE A 34 23.73 -23.45 8.44
N THR A 35 23.57 -23.31 9.76
CA THR A 35 23.14 -24.38 10.66
C THR A 35 21.85 -23.99 11.40
N PRO A 36 21.02 -24.97 11.83
CA PRO A 36 19.89 -24.68 12.69
C PRO A 36 20.31 -23.86 13.92
N GLY A 37 19.52 -22.84 14.28
CA GLY A 37 19.83 -21.89 15.33
C GLY A 37 20.59 -20.64 14.87
N ASP A 38 21.11 -20.59 13.64
CA ASP A 38 21.71 -19.37 13.10
C ASP A 38 20.68 -18.26 12.94
N VAL A 39 21.09 -17.02 13.26
CA VAL A 39 20.25 -15.84 13.07
C VAL A 39 20.65 -15.17 11.75
N LEU A 40 19.69 -15.08 10.83
CA LEU A 40 19.83 -14.37 9.58
C LEU A 40 19.48 -12.91 9.79
N LEU A 41 20.29 -11.98 9.28
CA LEU A 41 20.07 -10.53 9.36
C LEU A 41 20.16 -9.91 7.98
N THR A 42 19.16 -9.15 7.56
CA THR A 42 19.25 -8.36 6.34
C THR A 42 20.18 -7.16 6.54
N ILE A 43 21.19 -7.05 5.68
CA ILE A 43 22.23 -6.00 5.76
C ILE A 43 22.27 -5.08 4.54
N VAL A 44 21.47 -5.36 3.50
CA VAL A 44 21.28 -4.49 2.33
C VAL A 44 19.81 -4.48 1.95
N GLY A 45 19.26 -3.31 1.64
CA GLY A 45 17.85 -3.14 1.28
C GLY A 45 16.97 -2.91 2.52
N ALA A 46 16.10 -3.87 2.85
CA ALA A 46 15.29 -3.82 4.07
C ALA A 46 16.12 -4.21 5.30
N ILE A 47 17.12 -3.39 5.64
CA ILE A 47 18.11 -3.63 6.70
C ILE A 47 17.40 -3.85 8.05
N GLY A 48 17.94 -4.75 8.88
CA GLY A 48 17.51 -4.91 10.27
C GLY A 48 16.43 -5.96 10.51
N ARG A 49 15.98 -6.68 9.47
CA ARG A 49 15.04 -7.80 9.62
C ARG A 49 15.79 -9.07 9.97
N THR A 50 15.20 -9.85 10.87
CA THR A 50 15.80 -11.13 11.28
C THR A 50 14.95 -12.33 10.95
N ALA A 51 15.56 -13.51 10.94
CA ALA A 51 14.89 -14.81 10.99
C ALA A 51 15.85 -15.86 11.55
N ILE A 52 15.32 -16.96 12.06
CA ILE A 52 16.13 -18.07 12.61
C ILE A 52 16.10 -19.24 11.64
N ALA A 53 17.26 -19.81 11.33
CA ALA A 53 17.34 -21.06 10.59
C ALA A 53 16.84 -22.23 11.46
N LEU A 54 15.84 -22.96 10.96
CA LEU A 54 15.25 -24.13 11.61
C LEU A 54 15.67 -25.41 10.88
N GLU A 55 15.69 -26.52 11.60
CA GLU A 55 15.99 -27.85 11.06
C GLU A 55 14.99 -28.30 9.99
N SER A 56 13.74 -27.85 10.08
CA SER A 56 12.69 -28.12 9.10
C SER A 56 12.88 -27.42 7.75
N HIS A 57 13.83 -26.49 7.62
CA HIS A 57 14.07 -25.81 6.36
C HIS A 57 14.90 -26.68 5.41
N GLN A 58 14.51 -26.69 4.13
CA GLN A 58 15.35 -27.22 3.05
C GLN A 58 16.72 -26.53 3.03
N LYS A 59 17.76 -27.19 2.50
CA LYS A 59 19.07 -26.55 2.32
C LYS A 59 18.96 -25.32 1.40
N PHE A 60 19.59 -24.21 1.78
CA PHE A 60 19.61 -22.99 0.99
C PHE A 60 20.91 -22.21 1.20
N THR A 61 21.24 -21.37 0.22
CA THR A 61 22.31 -20.37 0.30
C THR A 61 21.74 -18.96 0.26
N LEU A 62 22.52 -17.99 0.74
CA LEU A 62 22.12 -16.59 0.82
C LEU A 62 22.93 -15.71 -0.15
N GLN A 63 22.26 -14.73 -0.73
CA GLN A 63 22.92 -13.59 -1.37
C GLN A 63 23.62 -12.73 -0.32
N ARG A 64 24.54 -11.88 -0.79
CA ARG A 64 25.32 -10.94 0.06
C ARG A 64 24.47 -9.90 0.80
N SER A 65 23.18 -9.79 0.48
CA SER A 65 22.24 -8.89 1.17
C SER A 65 21.79 -9.42 2.54
N VAL A 66 22.14 -10.66 2.90
CA VAL A 66 21.81 -11.29 4.18
C VAL A 66 23.09 -11.79 4.86
N ALA A 67 23.30 -11.38 6.11
CA ALA A 67 24.35 -11.86 6.98
C ALA A 67 23.87 -13.08 7.79
N VAL A 68 24.80 -13.97 8.09
CA VAL A 68 24.58 -15.10 9.00
C VAL A 68 25.30 -14.79 10.30
N LEU A 69 24.55 -14.80 11.41
CA LEU A 69 25.06 -14.57 12.75
C LEU A 69 24.99 -15.90 13.52
N LYS A 70 26.16 -16.36 13.94
CA LYS A 70 26.33 -17.53 14.80
C LYS A 70 26.18 -17.07 16.26
N PRO A 71 25.08 -17.38 16.97
CA PRO A 71 24.79 -16.76 18.25
C PRO A 71 25.67 -17.28 19.42
N GLY A 72 26.32 -18.45 19.25
CA GLY A 72 27.21 -19.02 20.26
C GLY A 72 26.44 -19.35 21.54
N ALA A 73 26.87 -18.78 22.67
CA ALA A 73 26.21 -18.97 23.97
C ALA A 73 24.95 -18.10 24.17
N ILE A 74 24.64 -17.18 23.24
CA ILE A 74 23.41 -16.36 23.30
C ILE A 74 22.26 -17.15 22.67
N ALA A 75 21.06 -17.10 23.26
CA ALA A 75 19.88 -17.73 22.67
C ALA A 75 19.50 -17.07 21.33
N SER A 76 19.31 -17.86 20.27
CA SER A 76 19.01 -17.36 18.92
C SER A 76 17.79 -16.45 18.88
N LYS A 77 16.72 -16.80 19.61
CA LYS A 77 15.51 -15.97 19.72
C LYS A 77 15.77 -14.64 20.39
N TYR A 78 16.53 -14.65 21.49
CA TYR A 78 16.93 -13.42 22.18
C TYR A 78 17.72 -12.50 21.25
N LEU A 79 18.71 -13.03 20.53
CA LEU A 79 19.51 -12.27 19.56
C LEU A 79 18.65 -11.73 18.41
N SER A 80 17.75 -12.55 17.87
CA SER A 80 16.82 -12.15 16.82
C SER A 80 15.95 -10.97 17.27
N TYR A 81 15.35 -11.03 18.46
CA TYR A 81 14.56 -9.94 19.03
C TYR A 81 15.40 -8.70 19.35
N LEU A 82 16.63 -8.88 19.84
CA LEU A 82 17.54 -7.78 20.18
C LEU A 82 17.88 -6.97 18.94
N LEU A 83 18.17 -7.64 17.83
CA LEU A 83 18.48 -6.97 16.57
C LEU A 83 17.26 -6.21 16.00
N GLU A 84 16.04 -6.57 16.40
CA GLU A 84 14.81 -5.86 16.03
C GLU A 84 14.46 -4.70 16.98
N SER A 85 15.18 -4.55 18.10
CA SER A 85 14.95 -3.47 19.08
C SER A 85 15.21 -2.07 18.49
N PRO A 86 14.56 -1.02 19.02
CA PRO A 86 14.78 0.36 18.56
C PRO A 86 16.26 0.78 18.58
N GLU A 87 17.02 0.35 19.59
CA GLU A 87 18.43 0.65 19.73
C GLU A 87 19.26 0.01 18.60
N ALA A 88 18.96 -1.24 18.25
CA ALA A 88 19.60 -1.95 17.14
C ALA A 88 19.21 -1.35 15.78
N GLN A 89 17.94 -1.03 15.58
CA GLN A 89 17.47 -0.38 14.34
C GLN A 89 18.12 0.99 14.16
N SER A 90 18.22 1.78 15.23
CA SER A 90 18.92 3.07 15.22
C SER A 90 20.41 2.90 14.86
N PHE A 91 21.06 1.85 15.38
CA PHE A 91 22.43 1.53 15.01
C PHE A 91 22.55 1.23 13.50
N PHE A 92 21.64 0.43 12.94
CA PHE A 92 21.65 0.11 11.51
C PHE A 92 21.43 1.34 10.65
N GLU A 93 20.45 2.18 10.98
CA GLU A 93 20.14 3.41 10.25
C GLU A 93 21.34 4.37 10.21
N ASN A 94 21.97 4.59 11.37
CA ASN A 94 23.12 5.50 11.50
C ASN A 94 24.39 4.98 10.82
N ASN A 95 24.51 3.66 10.62
CA ASN A 95 25.69 3.03 10.03
C ASN A 95 25.46 2.53 8.59
N ALA A 96 24.25 2.71 8.05
CA ALA A 96 23.92 2.34 6.69
C ALA A 96 24.55 3.32 5.69
N LYS A 97 25.39 2.81 4.79
CA LYS A 97 26.08 3.61 3.75
C LYS A 97 25.58 3.24 2.35
N GLY A 98 25.62 4.19 1.43
CA GLY A 98 25.26 3.99 0.01
C GLY A 98 24.15 4.93 -0.47
N THR A 99 24.23 5.39 -1.71
CA THR A 99 23.26 6.32 -2.32
C THR A 99 22.07 5.57 -2.95
N ALA A 100 22.32 4.52 -3.74
CA ALA A 100 21.29 3.73 -4.43
C ALA A 100 20.80 2.50 -3.64
N GLN A 101 21.70 1.82 -2.92
CA GLN A 101 21.36 0.74 -2.00
C GLN A 101 22.13 0.93 -0.69
N LYS A 102 21.40 1.31 0.35
CA LYS A 102 21.96 1.41 1.70
C LYS A 102 22.28 0.01 2.22
N GLY A 103 23.42 -0.11 2.90
CA GLY A 103 23.80 -1.36 3.57
C GLY A 103 24.76 -1.15 4.74
N VAL A 104 24.79 -2.13 5.64
CA VAL A 104 25.68 -2.16 6.81
C VAL A 104 26.82 -3.15 6.57
N TYR A 105 28.06 -2.67 6.68
CA TYR A 105 29.24 -3.51 6.52
C TYR A 105 29.44 -4.44 7.72
N LEU A 106 29.82 -5.70 7.47
CA LEU A 106 30.02 -6.72 8.51
C LEU A 106 31.05 -6.30 9.58
N LYS A 107 32.08 -5.55 9.22
CA LYS A 107 33.07 -5.02 10.19
C LYS A 107 32.43 -4.04 11.17
N THR A 108 31.54 -3.18 10.67
CA THR A 108 30.79 -2.23 11.51
C THR A 108 29.79 -2.97 12.38
N LEU A 109 29.05 -3.92 11.80
CA LEU A 109 28.10 -4.77 12.52
C LEU A 109 28.79 -5.53 13.67
N GLY A 110 29.99 -6.09 13.44
CA GLY A 110 30.75 -6.80 14.47
C GLY A 110 31.24 -5.94 15.64
N GLY A 111 31.19 -4.61 15.51
CA GLY A 111 31.49 -3.66 16.58
C GLY A 111 30.26 -3.19 17.38
N MET A 112 29.05 -3.66 17.02
CA MET A 112 27.82 -3.32 17.71
C MET A 112 27.85 -3.83 19.15
N LYS A 113 27.60 -2.94 20.12
CA LYS A 113 27.42 -3.32 21.52
C LYS A 113 26.00 -3.84 21.71
N VAL A 114 25.86 -4.98 22.39
CA VAL A 114 24.57 -5.62 22.66
C VAL A 114 24.41 -5.88 24.15
N PRO A 115 23.24 -5.61 24.76
CA PRO A 115 22.95 -6.03 26.12
C PRO A 115 22.81 -7.55 26.19
N VAL A 116 23.47 -8.18 27.15
CA VAL A 116 23.44 -9.64 27.35
C VAL A 116 22.90 -9.92 28.74
N ALA A 117 21.73 -10.55 28.80
CA ALA A 117 21.12 -11.04 30.04
C ALA A 117 21.64 -12.46 30.38
N PRO A 118 21.50 -12.93 31.64
CA PRO A 118 21.60 -14.34 32.02
C PRO A 118 20.84 -15.29 31.07
N ALA A 119 21.32 -16.52 30.92
CA ALA A 119 20.70 -17.49 30.00
C ALA A 119 19.22 -17.79 30.34
N ALA A 120 18.89 -17.89 31.64
CA ALA A 120 17.53 -18.09 32.10
C ALA A 120 16.64 -16.87 31.80
N GLU A 121 17.15 -15.66 32.05
CA GLU A 121 16.45 -14.41 31.70
C GLU A 121 16.24 -14.27 30.18
N GLN A 122 17.23 -14.62 29.35
CA GLN A 122 17.08 -14.63 27.89
C GLN A 122 15.91 -15.52 27.44
N ALA A 123 15.76 -16.70 28.05
CA ALA A 123 14.67 -17.62 27.76
C ALA A 123 13.31 -17.03 28.16
N ARG A 124 13.21 -16.42 29.35
CA ARG A 124 11.99 -15.74 29.82
C ARG A 124 11.61 -14.57 28.91
N ILE A 125 12.56 -13.71 28.55
CA ILE A 125 12.35 -12.60 27.61
C ILE A 125 11.83 -13.13 26.28
N ALA A 126 12.50 -14.13 25.70
CA ALA A 126 12.11 -14.70 24.41
C ALA A 126 10.68 -15.28 24.44
N GLN A 127 10.31 -15.98 25.52
CA GLN A 127 8.97 -16.56 25.68
C GLN A 127 7.88 -15.49 25.76
N VAL A 128 8.09 -14.42 26.53
CA VAL A 128 7.13 -13.32 26.63
C VAL A 128 7.01 -12.57 25.30
N LEU A 129 8.14 -12.33 24.63
CA LEU A 129 8.16 -11.70 23.31
C LEU A 129 7.45 -12.54 22.25
N ASP A 130 7.64 -13.86 22.24
CA ASP A 130 6.93 -14.78 21.34
C ASP A 130 5.40 -14.58 21.46
N GLY A 131 4.88 -14.56 22.69
CA GLY A 131 3.45 -14.40 22.96
C GLY A 131 2.92 -13.02 22.54
N LEU A 132 3.57 -11.94 22.98
CA LEU A 132 3.12 -10.59 22.69
C LEU A 132 3.23 -10.24 21.19
N LEU A 133 4.33 -10.60 20.55
CA LEU A 133 4.54 -10.28 19.14
C LEU A 133 3.69 -11.14 18.21
N ALA A 134 3.36 -12.38 18.59
CA ALA A 134 2.37 -13.17 17.85
C ALA A 134 0.97 -12.53 17.88
N GLN A 135 0.56 -11.96 19.01
CA GLN A 135 -0.70 -11.20 19.09
C GLN A 135 -0.66 -9.96 18.21
N VAL A 136 0.46 -9.22 18.23
CA VAL A 136 0.68 -8.05 17.37
C VAL A 136 0.63 -8.43 15.89
N ASP A 137 1.29 -9.51 15.47
CA ASP A 137 1.25 -9.98 14.08
C ASP A 137 -0.19 -10.34 13.65
N THR A 138 -0.95 -10.98 14.54
CA THR A 138 -2.36 -11.30 14.30
C THR A 138 -3.21 -10.05 14.12
N LEU A 139 -2.99 -9.03 14.95
CA LEU A 139 -3.65 -7.73 14.82
C LEU A 139 -3.29 -7.05 13.50
N LYS A 140 -1.99 -7.01 13.14
CA LYS A 140 -1.53 -6.47 11.85
C LYS A 140 -2.23 -7.14 10.68
N ALA A 141 -2.27 -8.48 10.65
CA ALA A 141 -2.93 -9.23 9.60
C ALA A 141 -4.43 -8.90 9.47
N ARG A 142 -5.14 -8.72 10.59
CA ARG A 142 -6.55 -8.29 10.59
C ARG A 142 -6.71 -6.87 10.04
N LEU A 143 -5.86 -5.95 10.47
CA LEU A 143 -5.86 -4.57 9.97
C LEU A 143 -5.50 -4.49 8.48
N ASP A 144 -4.68 -5.41 7.98
CA ASP A 144 -4.30 -5.50 6.56
C ASP A 144 -5.43 -6.01 5.65
N ALA A 145 -6.37 -6.77 6.19
CA ALA A 145 -7.55 -7.24 5.46
C ALA A 145 -8.66 -6.18 5.33
N LEU A 146 -8.74 -5.21 6.26
CA LEU A 146 -9.83 -4.23 6.33
C LEU A 146 -9.97 -3.32 5.10
N PRO A 147 -8.90 -2.80 4.45
CA PRO A 147 -9.04 -1.94 3.27
C PRO A 147 -9.81 -2.62 2.13
N ALA A 148 -9.62 -3.93 1.95
CA ALA A 148 -10.34 -4.69 0.93
C ALA A 148 -11.85 -4.80 1.28
N LEU A 149 -12.19 -4.94 2.56
CA LEU A 149 -13.58 -4.97 3.02
C LEU A 149 -14.25 -3.61 2.86
N ILE A 150 -13.57 -2.51 3.22
CA ILE A 150 -14.09 -1.15 3.03
C ILE A 150 -14.31 -0.86 1.54
N LYS A 151 -13.38 -1.28 0.67
CA LYS A 151 -13.56 -1.17 -0.78
C LYS A 151 -14.79 -1.94 -1.26
N ARG A 152 -15.01 -3.18 -0.80
CA ARG A 152 -16.21 -3.97 -1.14
C ARG A 152 -17.50 -3.32 -0.64
N PHE A 153 -17.48 -2.77 0.58
CA PHE A 153 -18.60 -2.03 1.13
C PHE A 153 -18.98 -0.83 0.25
N ARG A 154 -18.02 -0.01 -0.21
CA ARG A 154 -18.34 1.09 -1.14
C ARG A 154 -18.99 0.61 -2.43
N GLN A 155 -18.52 -0.53 -2.96
CA GLN A 155 -19.09 -1.13 -4.17
C GLN A 155 -20.51 -1.66 -3.94
N SER A 156 -20.80 -2.27 -2.79
CA SER A 156 -22.15 -2.72 -2.46
C SER A 156 -23.11 -1.54 -2.29
N VAL A 157 -22.66 -0.45 -1.66
CA VAL A 157 -23.47 0.76 -1.51
C VAL A 157 -23.88 1.36 -2.87
N PHE A 158 -22.98 1.38 -3.86
CA PHE A 158 -23.37 1.79 -5.22
C PHE A 158 -24.43 0.87 -5.83
N SER A 159 -24.29 -0.44 -5.65
CA SER A 159 -25.27 -1.42 -6.15
C SER A 159 -26.63 -1.27 -5.47
N ASP A 160 -26.65 -1.06 -4.16
CA ASP A 160 -27.87 -0.83 -3.37
C ASP A 160 -28.53 0.51 -3.75
N ALA A 161 -27.73 1.52 -4.11
CA ALA A 161 -28.21 2.83 -4.55
C ALA A 161 -28.95 2.74 -5.89
N VAL A 162 -28.36 2.06 -6.87
CA VAL A 162 -28.92 1.95 -8.24
C VAL A 162 -30.08 0.95 -8.31
N SER A 163 -30.10 -0.06 -7.44
CA SER A 163 -31.21 -1.04 -7.36
C SER A 163 -32.44 -0.54 -6.58
N GLY A 164 -32.35 0.61 -5.91
CA GLY A 164 -33.41 1.12 -5.03
C GLY A 164 -33.42 0.50 -3.63
N ALA A 165 -32.52 -0.44 -3.32
CA ALA A 165 -32.45 -1.08 -2.01
C ALA A 165 -32.17 -0.07 -0.87
N LEU A 166 -31.41 1.00 -1.14
CA LEU A 166 -31.20 2.07 -0.17
C LEU A 166 -32.46 2.88 0.14
N THR A 167 -33.47 2.88 -0.74
CA THR A 167 -34.65 3.75 -0.64
C THR A 167 -35.96 3.01 -0.37
N ASN A 168 -35.96 1.69 -0.17
CA ASN A 168 -37.18 0.89 0.11
C ASN A 168 -38.13 1.53 1.15
N SER A 169 -37.63 1.80 2.37
CA SER A 169 -38.46 2.42 3.42
C SER A 169 -38.82 3.88 3.13
N TRP A 170 -38.08 4.56 2.24
CA TRP A 170 -38.47 5.89 1.77
C TRP A 170 -39.60 5.78 0.73
N ARG A 171 -39.54 4.82 -0.20
CA ARG A 171 -40.59 4.56 -1.19
C ARG A 171 -41.94 4.23 -0.52
N GLU A 172 -41.92 3.40 0.52
CA GLU A 172 -43.11 3.07 1.33
C GLU A 172 -43.79 4.30 1.96
N ARG A 173 -42.99 5.29 2.37
CA ARG A 173 -43.48 6.53 3.00
C ARG A 173 -43.86 7.61 2.00
N ASN A 174 -43.39 7.52 0.76
CA ASN A 174 -43.60 8.53 -0.29
C ASN A 174 -44.09 7.89 -1.59
N PRO A 175 -45.19 7.10 -1.58
CA PRO A 175 -45.63 6.34 -2.75
C PRO A 175 -45.99 7.22 -3.96
N ALA A 176 -46.40 8.47 -3.72
CA ALA A 176 -46.72 9.43 -4.78
C ALA A 176 -45.48 9.95 -5.54
N ASP A 177 -44.30 9.89 -4.91
CA ASP A 177 -43.03 10.38 -5.47
C ASP A 177 -42.22 9.27 -6.16
N VAL A 178 -42.70 8.01 -6.11
CA VAL A 178 -42.03 6.87 -6.74
C VAL A 178 -42.30 6.90 -8.24
N GLN A 179 -41.28 7.25 -9.01
CA GLN A 179 -41.33 7.32 -10.47
C GLN A 179 -40.02 6.78 -11.04
N ASP A 180 -40.03 5.56 -11.55
CA ASP A 180 -38.86 4.96 -12.18
C ASP A 180 -38.90 5.19 -13.70
N SER A 181 -37.84 5.78 -14.22
CA SER A 181 -37.66 6.12 -15.63
C SER A 181 -36.38 5.49 -16.19
N SER A 182 -36.32 5.37 -17.51
CA SER A 182 -35.19 4.74 -18.20
C SER A 182 -34.98 5.36 -19.56
N ASP A 183 -33.91 6.14 -19.68
CA ASP A 183 -33.59 6.87 -20.91
C ASP A 183 -32.12 6.68 -21.31
N GLN A 184 -31.80 7.02 -22.56
CA GLN A 184 -30.40 7.11 -22.98
C GLN A 184 -29.74 8.35 -22.35
N LEU A 185 -28.48 8.24 -21.94
CA LEU A 185 -27.72 9.37 -21.36
C LEU A 185 -27.80 10.61 -22.25
N GLY A 186 -27.78 10.45 -23.58
CA GLY A 186 -27.91 11.56 -24.52
C GLY A 186 -29.18 12.40 -24.37
N GLN A 187 -30.26 11.83 -23.82
CA GLN A 187 -31.53 12.52 -23.58
C GLN A 187 -31.54 13.27 -22.24
N LEU A 188 -30.71 12.83 -21.28
CA LEU A 188 -30.62 13.34 -19.91
C LEU A 188 -29.61 14.50 -19.76
N ILE A 189 -28.90 14.84 -20.83
CA ILE A 189 -27.79 15.81 -20.79
C ILE A 189 -28.08 17.03 -21.65
N GLU A 190 -27.60 18.19 -21.21
CA GLU A 190 -27.64 19.45 -21.96
C GLU A 190 -26.47 19.55 -22.92
N GLU A 191 -25.28 19.13 -22.47
CA GLU A 191 -24.05 19.29 -23.22
C GLU A 191 -23.12 18.10 -22.97
N MET A 192 -22.46 17.64 -24.04
CA MET A 192 -21.31 16.75 -23.97
C MET A 192 -20.19 17.31 -24.84
N ARG A 193 -18.98 17.43 -24.28
CA ARG A 193 -17.85 18.08 -24.98
C ARG A 193 -16.52 17.42 -24.63
N ASN A 194 -15.77 17.02 -25.66
CA ASN A 194 -14.36 16.62 -25.52
C ASN A 194 -13.50 17.86 -25.20
N GLY A 195 -12.43 17.68 -24.43
CA GLY A 195 -11.53 18.78 -24.08
C GLY A 195 -10.59 19.22 -25.20
N LEU A 196 -9.63 20.05 -24.82
CA LEU A 196 -8.63 20.65 -25.72
C LEU A 196 -7.57 19.63 -26.15
N SER A 197 -7.24 19.59 -27.44
CA SER A 197 -6.14 18.77 -28.00
C SER A 197 -4.78 19.47 -27.94
N THR A 198 -4.75 20.75 -27.57
CA THR A 198 -3.53 21.55 -27.45
C THR A 198 -2.61 20.95 -26.39
N LYS A 199 -1.33 20.79 -26.73
CA LYS A 199 -0.35 20.23 -25.81
C LYS A 199 -0.05 21.23 -24.69
N PRO A 200 -0.12 20.80 -23.41
CA PRO A 200 0.33 21.63 -22.29
C PRO A 200 1.81 22.00 -22.42
N ASN A 201 2.17 23.18 -21.95
CA ASN A 201 3.56 23.63 -21.88
C ASN A 201 4.28 22.98 -20.67
N GLU A 202 5.62 23.11 -20.63
CA GLU A 202 6.44 22.67 -19.50
C GLU A 202 6.62 23.77 -18.44
N SER A 203 6.22 25.01 -18.75
CA SER A 203 6.23 26.13 -17.82
C SER A 203 5.03 26.05 -16.86
N SER A 204 5.14 26.65 -15.68
CA SER A 204 4.00 26.79 -14.75
C SER A 204 3.18 28.06 -15.04
N GLN A 205 3.03 28.41 -16.33
CA GLN A 205 2.35 29.63 -16.76
C GLN A 205 1.20 29.34 -17.72
N GLY A 206 0.10 30.10 -17.56
CA GLY A 206 -1.11 29.97 -18.36
C GLY A 206 -2.31 29.49 -17.54
N VAL A 207 -3.28 28.88 -18.22
CA VAL A 207 -4.51 28.35 -17.62
C VAL A 207 -4.27 26.91 -17.15
N PRO A 208 -4.68 26.55 -15.91
CA PRO A 208 -4.67 25.18 -15.44
C PRO A 208 -5.46 24.24 -16.35
N ILE A 209 -4.86 23.11 -16.70
CA ILE A 209 -5.51 22.01 -17.43
C ILE A 209 -5.35 20.71 -16.66
N LEU A 210 -6.45 19.99 -16.46
CA LEU A 210 -6.44 18.68 -15.80
C LEU A 210 -5.57 17.69 -16.58
N ARG A 211 -4.82 16.85 -15.87
CA ARG A 211 -4.29 15.62 -16.46
C ARG A 211 -5.41 14.58 -16.56
N ILE A 212 -5.26 13.61 -17.46
CA ILE A 212 -6.20 12.48 -17.49
C ILE A 212 -6.24 11.72 -16.15
N SER A 213 -5.13 11.70 -15.42
CA SER A 213 -5.03 11.08 -14.10
C SER A 213 -5.84 11.77 -13.02
N ALA A 214 -6.29 13.01 -13.25
CA ALA A 214 -7.13 13.76 -12.33
C ALA A 214 -8.53 13.15 -12.17
N VAL A 215 -9.02 12.43 -13.19
CA VAL A 215 -10.35 11.83 -13.15
C VAL A 215 -10.24 10.38 -12.65
N ARG A 216 -10.93 10.11 -11.55
CA ARG A 216 -11.04 8.79 -10.91
C ARG A 216 -12.52 8.51 -10.61
N SER A 217 -12.83 7.24 -10.32
CA SER A 217 -14.23 6.85 -10.05
C SER A 217 -14.71 7.58 -8.80
N GLY A 218 -15.73 8.42 -8.95
CA GLY A 218 -16.31 9.17 -7.84
C GLY A 218 -15.54 10.42 -7.38
N SER A 219 -14.51 10.85 -8.12
CA SER A 219 -13.72 12.04 -7.74
C SER A 219 -12.93 12.68 -8.89
N VAL A 220 -12.79 14.00 -8.83
CA VAL A 220 -11.90 14.78 -9.70
C VAL A 220 -10.86 15.52 -8.86
N ASP A 221 -9.59 15.14 -9.00
CA ASP A 221 -8.45 15.79 -8.36
C ASP A 221 -8.00 17.03 -9.15
N GLN A 222 -8.41 18.21 -8.69
CA GLN A 222 -8.07 19.47 -9.33
C GLN A 222 -6.66 19.97 -9.03
N THR A 223 -5.84 19.21 -8.30
CA THR A 223 -4.41 19.49 -8.09
C THR A 223 -3.52 18.78 -9.11
N ASP A 224 -4.04 17.73 -9.76
CA ASP A 224 -3.34 16.97 -10.79
C ASP A 224 -3.43 17.67 -12.17
N ILE A 225 -2.74 18.80 -12.27
CA ILE A 225 -2.83 19.73 -13.42
C ILE A 225 -1.49 19.87 -14.17
N ARG A 226 -1.58 20.51 -15.34
CA ARG A 226 -0.51 21.18 -16.09
C ARG A 226 -1.02 22.57 -16.52
N PHE A 227 -0.27 23.29 -17.35
CA PHE A 227 -0.67 24.60 -17.86
C PHE A 227 -0.65 24.63 -19.38
N LEU A 228 -1.51 25.46 -19.97
CA LEU A 228 -1.43 25.84 -21.37
C LEU A 228 -1.86 27.29 -21.59
N GLU A 229 -1.53 27.84 -22.74
CA GLU A 229 -2.13 29.08 -23.21
C GLU A 229 -3.51 28.79 -23.79
N CYS A 230 -4.52 29.53 -23.31
CA CYS A 230 -5.88 29.50 -23.83
C CYS A 230 -6.34 30.93 -24.07
N ASP A 231 -7.03 31.16 -25.18
CA ASP A 231 -7.75 32.42 -25.38
C ASP A 231 -9.03 32.48 -24.50
N GLU A 232 -9.65 33.66 -24.43
CA GLU A 232 -10.87 33.85 -23.62
C GLU A 232 -12.07 33.02 -24.10
N VAL A 233 -12.11 32.65 -25.39
CA VAL A 233 -13.18 31.80 -25.95
C VAL A 233 -12.99 30.36 -25.50
N GLU A 234 -11.76 29.84 -25.55
CA GLU A 234 -11.38 28.52 -25.06
C GLU A 234 -11.60 28.40 -23.56
N LYS A 235 -11.18 29.39 -22.77
CA LYS A 235 -11.45 29.45 -21.33
C LYS A 235 -12.94 29.29 -21.05
N ARG A 236 -13.79 30.11 -21.67
CA ARG A 236 -15.25 30.02 -21.48
C ARG A 236 -15.84 28.69 -21.93
N ARG A 237 -15.35 28.13 -23.03
CA ARG A 237 -15.89 26.90 -23.65
C ARG A 237 -15.52 25.63 -22.87
N TYR A 238 -14.29 25.56 -22.38
CA TYR A 238 -13.70 24.36 -21.76
C TYR A 238 -13.51 24.47 -20.25
N ALA A 239 -13.88 25.57 -19.61
CA ALA A 239 -13.92 25.64 -18.15
C ALA A 239 -14.85 24.55 -17.58
N ILE A 240 -14.35 23.82 -16.59
CA ILE A 240 -15.18 22.97 -15.75
C ILE A 240 -15.82 23.83 -14.65
N LYS A 241 -16.97 23.40 -14.16
CA LYS A 241 -17.75 24.03 -13.11
C LYS A 241 -18.27 22.98 -12.14
N LYS A 242 -18.70 23.42 -10.96
CA LYS A 242 -19.41 22.55 -10.01
C LYS A 242 -20.61 21.89 -10.72
N GLY A 243 -20.76 20.58 -10.55
CA GLY A 243 -21.82 19.79 -11.18
C GLY A 243 -21.45 19.19 -12.54
N ASP A 244 -20.31 19.56 -13.13
CA ASP A 244 -19.83 18.91 -14.35
C ASP A 244 -19.37 17.47 -14.04
N LEU A 245 -19.81 16.51 -14.85
CA LEU A 245 -19.31 15.15 -14.84
C LEU A 245 -18.17 15.01 -15.86
N LEU A 246 -17.06 14.41 -15.45
CA LEU A 246 -15.92 14.15 -16.31
C LEU A 246 -15.75 12.65 -16.53
N PHE A 247 -15.63 12.25 -17.79
CA PHE A 247 -15.36 10.88 -18.21
C PHE A 247 -13.99 10.77 -18.87
N THR A 248 -13.20 9.78 -18.49
CA THR A 248 -11.95 9.49 -19.20
C THR A 248 -12.24 8.86 -20.57
N ARG A 249 -11.77 9.50 -21.64
CA ARG A 249 -12.02 9.08 -23.02
C ARG A 249 -11.07 8.00 -23.50
N TYR A 250 -9.77 8.17 -23.26
CA TYR A 250 -8.72 7.26 -23.75
C TYR A 250 -7.66 6.99 -22.69
N ASN A 251 -7.32 5.74 -22.43
CA ASN A 251 -6.26 5.38 -21.50
C ASN A 251 -5.49 4.13 -21.98
N GLY A 252 -4.24 3.99 -21.56
CA GLY A 252 -3.45 2.79 -21.84
C GLY A 252 -3.95 1.56 -21.07
N SER A 253 -4.54 1.77 -19.88
CA SER A 253 -5.22 0.72 -19.11
C SER A 253 -6.73 0.79 -19.30
N LEU A 254 -7.36 -0.36 -19.56
CA LEU A 254 -8.82 -0.51 -19.66
C LEU A 254 -9.54 -0.04 -18.41
N ASP A 255 -8.96 -0.29 -17.23
CA ASP A 255 -9.56 0.00 -15.94
C ASP A 255 -9.85 1.49 -15.76
N PHE A 256 -9.10 2.34 -16.47
CA PHE A 256 -9.22 3.79 -16.42
C PHE A 256 -9.93 4.40 -17.63
N VAL A 257 -10.46 3.63 -18.58
CA VAL A 257 -11.24 4.15 -19.73
C VAL A 257 -12.72 4.19 -19.38
N GLY A 258 -13.39 5.34 -19.55
CA GLY A 258 -14.81 5.52 -19.27
C GLY A 258 -15.13 5.65 -17.77
N VAL A 259 -14.13 5.99 -16.96
CA VAL A 259 -14.30 6.28 -15.53
C VAL A 259 -14.94 7.65 -15.39
N CYS A 260 -15.95 7.76 -14.52
CA CYS A 260 -16.70 8.97 -14.24
C CYS A 260 -16.27 9.59 -12.90
N GLY A 261 -16.12 10.91 -12.86
CA GLY A 261 -15.96 11.68 -11.62
C GLY A 261 -16.70 13.01 -11.68
N LEU A 262 -17.27 13.42 -10.55
CA LEU A 262 -17.99 14.68 -10.40
C LEU A 262 -17.08 15.81 -9.91
N VAL A 263 -17.24 16.99 -10.53
CA VAL A 263 -16.65 18.23 -10.04
C VAL A 263 -17.50 18.76 -8.88
N LYS A 264 -17.16 18.36 -7.64
CA LYS A 264 -17.91 18.73 -6.41
C LYS A 264 -17.66 20.17 -5.94
N LYS A 265 -16.48 20.71 -6.25
CA LYS A 265 -16.04 22.07 -5.91
C LYS A 265 -15.21 22.65 -7.05
N ALA A 266 -15.02 23.96 -7.09
CA ALA A 266 -14.05 24.59 -7.99
C ALA A 266 -12.85 25.07 -7.15
N SER A 267 -11.68 24.45 -7.35
CA SER A 267 -10.45 24.82 -6.65
C SER A 267 -9.71 25.98 -7.31
N HIS A 268 -10.06 26.29 -8.56
CA HIS A 268 -9.48 27.37 -9.36
C HIS A 268 -10.62 28.19 -9.97
N GLU A 269 -10.35 29.45 -10.28
CA GLU A 269 -11.31 30.33 -10.97
C GLU A 269 -11.64 29.78 -12.38
N ILE A 270 -10.61 29.36 -13.11
CA ILE A 270 -10.74 28.71 -14.41
C ILE A 270 -9.78 27.52 -14.46
N ILE A 271 -10.34 26.35 -14.76
CA ILE A 271 -9.57 25.15 -15.07
C ILE A 271 -10.24 24.42 -16.22
N VAL A 272 -9.43 24.05 -17.22
CA VAL A 272 -9.88 23.38 -18.44
C VAL A 272 -9.44 21.92 -18.44
N TYR A 273 -9.82 21.16 -19.46
CA TYR A 273 -9.56 19.72 -19.55
C TYR A 273 -9.12 19.31 -20.96
N PRO A 274 -8.31 18.25 -21.08
CA PRO A 274 -7.78 17.76 -22.35
C PRO A 274 -8.80 16.92 -23.13
N ASP A 275 -8.55 16.72 -24.41
CA ASP A 275 -9.35 15.88 -25.34
C ASP A 275 -9.50 14.41 -24.91
N LYS A 276 -8.60 13.97 -24.02
CA LYS A 276 -8.62 12.71 -23.27
C LYS A 276 -9.74 12.63 -22.23
N ILE A 277 -10.45 13.72 -21.95
CA ILE A 277 -11.58 13.80 -21.03
C ILE A 277 -12.82 14.33 -21.79
N ILE A 278 -13.97 13.74 -21.50
CA ILE A 278 -15.29 14.20 -21.95
C ILE A 278 -15.99 14.86 -20.76
N ARG A 279 -16.44 16.11 -20.91
CA ARG A 279 -17.32 16.77 -19.96
C ARG A 279 -18.78 16.51 -20.33
N VAL A 280 -19.61 16.25 -19.33
CA VAL A 280 -21.05 16.08 -19.43
C VAL A 280 -21.74 17.04 -18.47
N ARG A 281 -22.76 17.75 -18.97
CA ARG A 281 -23.67 18.59 -18.20
C ARG A 281 -25.08 18.04 -18.26
N CYS A 282 -25.72 17.94 -17.12
CA CYS A 282 -26.99 17.26 -16.94
C CYS A 282 -28.16 18.24 -17.06
N LYS A 283 -29.32 17.76 -17.55
CA LYS A 283 -30.60 18.46 -17.39
C LYS A 283 -31.05 18.28 -15.95
N THR A 284 -30.71 19.22 -15.08
CA THR A 284 -30.83 19.05 -13.61
C THR A 284 -32.26 18.98 -13.09
N ASP A 285 -33.23 19.34 -13.92
CA ASP A 285 -34.66 19.14 -13.69
C ASP A 285 -35.10 17.68 -13.84
N ILE A 286 -34.29 16.84 -14.50
CA ILE A 286 -34.57 15.42 -14.75
C ILE A 286 -33.60 14.51 -14.00
N ILE A 287 -32.31 14.86 -13.99
CA ILE A 287 -31.26 14.00 -13.44
C ILE A 287 -30.22 14.81 -12.65
N LEU A 288 -29.92 14.36 -11.44
CA LEU A 288 -28.86 14.94 -10.61
C LEU A 288 -27.47 14.43 -11.06
N PRO A 289 -26.47 15.30 -11.18
CA PRO A 289 -25.12 14.87 -11.53
C PRO A 289 -24.51 13.96 -10.46
N GLU A 290 -24.84 14.16 -9.18
CA GLU A 290 -24.44 13.28 -8.07
C GLU A 290 -25.01 11.86 -8.23
N TYR A 291 -26.28 11.73 -8.65
CA TYR A 291 -26.89 10.43 -8.91
C TYR A 291 -26.23 9.74 -10.11
N LEU A 292 -25.93 10.48 -11.19
CA LEU A 292 -25.21 9.92 -12.33
C LEU A 292 -23.78 9.47 -11.98
N GLU A 293 -23.07 10.20 -11.12
CA GLU A 293 -21.77 9.75 -10.61
C GLU A 293 -21.91 8.37 -9.93
N ILE A 294 -22.88 8.23 -9.03
CA ILE A 294 -23.21 6.97 -8.33
C ILE A 294 -23.54 5.86 -9.36
N PHE A 295 -24.40 6.16 -10.33
CA PHE A 295 -24.82 5.23 -11.38
C PHE A 295 -23.62 4.71 -12.18
N PHE A 296 -22.75 5.60 -12.67
CA PHE A 296 -21.57 5.20 -13.45
C PHE A 296 -20.44 4.59 -12.63
N SER A 297 -20.44 4.76 -11.30
CA SER A 297 -19.52 4.09 -10.39
C SER A 297 -19.95 2.67 -9.99
N GLU A 298 -21.21 2.29 -10.24
CA GLU A 298 -21.73 0.94 -9.99
C GLU A 298 -21.08 -0.10 -10.94
N CYS A 299 -20.82 -1.30 -10.42
CA CYS A 299 -19.99 -2.29 -11.09
C CYS A 299 -20.57 -2.81 -12.42
N SER A 300 -21.87 -3.10 -12.47
CA SER A 300 -22.54 -3.57 -13.69
C SER A 300 -22.58 -2.48 -14.76
N THR A 301 -22.81 -1.23 -14.37
CA THR A 301 -22.79 -0.06 -15.26
C THR A 301 -21.37 0.20 -15.78
N ARG A 302 -20.37 0.08 -14.90
CA ARG A 302 -18.96 0.13 -15.29
C ARG A 302 -18.63 -0.93 -16.33
N GLN A 303 -19.13 -2.16 -16.17
CA GLN A 303 -18.94 -3.23 -17.15
C GLN A 303 -19.63 -2.92 -18.49
N ARG A 304 -20.84 -2.34 -18.47
CA ARG A 304 -21.54 -1.87 -19.68
C ARG A 304 -20.72 -0.82 -20.43
N VAL A 305 -20.13 0.14 -19.72
CA VAL A 305 -19.19 1.13 -20.30
C VAL A 305 -17.97 0.43 -20.91
N MET A 306 -17.36 -0.51 -20.19
CA MET A 306 -16.17 -1.23 -20.67
C MET A 306 -16.45 -2.06 -21.93
N ASN A 307 -17.64 -2.63 -22.07
CA ASN A 307 -18.03 -3.41 -23.26
C ASN A 307 -18.16 -2.53 -24.53
N LEU A 308 -18.30 -1.22 -24.39
CA LEU A 308 -18.34 -0.27 -25.51
C LEU A 308 -16.95 0.27 -25.88
N VAL A 309 -15.92 -0.03 -25.09
CA VAL A 309 -14.55 0.47 -25.32
C VAL A 309 -13.96 -0.21 -26.56
N LYS A 310 -13.50 0.62 -27.50
CA LYS A 310 -12.85 0.18 -28.73
C LYS A 310 -11.34 0.39 -28.61
N SER A 311 -10.57 -0.46 -29.27
CA SER A 311 -9.10 -0.36 -29.32
C SER A 311 -8.66 0.13 -30.70
N THR A 312 -7.81 1.15 -30.75
CA THR A 312 -7.20 1.64 -32.00
C THR A 312 -5.78 2.13 -31.71
N SER A 313 -4.80 1.61 -32.47
CA SER A 313 -3.39 2.04 -32.43
C SER A 313 -2.79 2.14 -31.01
N GLY A 314 -3.00 1.10 -30.18
CA GLY A 314 -2.46 1.01 -28.82
C GLY A 314 -3.19 1.84 -27.75
N GLN A 315 -4.22 2.61 -28.12
CA GLN A 315 -5.09 3.29 -27.17
C GLN A 315 -6.48 2.65 -27.14
N LYS A 316 -7.04 2.56 -25.95
CA LYS A 316 -8.39 2.07 -25.72
C LYS A 316 -9.25 3.26 -25.33
N GLY A 317 -10.41 3.39 -25.94
CA GLY A 317 -11.28 4.53 -25.69
C GLY A 317 -12.74 4.30 -25.91
N ILE A 318 -13.54 5.22 -25.37
CA ILE A 318 -14.99 5.31 -25.58
C ILE A 318 -15.31 6.57 -26.36
N SER A 319 -16.22 6.47 -27.34
CA SER A 319 -16.69 7.64 -28.08
C SER A 319 -17.82 8.34 -27.33
N GLY A 320 -18.01 9.65 -27.58
CA GLY A 320 -19.16 10.36 -27.02
C GLY A 320 -20.51 9.78 -27.48
N GLN A 321 -20.57 9.21 -28.69
CA GLN A 321 -21.78 8.56 -29.20
C GLN A 321 -22.08 7.26 -28.45
N ASP A 322 -21.06 6.43 -28.20
CA ASP A 322 -21.20 5.22 -27.39
C ASP A 322 -21.56 5.57 -25.93
N LEU A 323 -21.03 6.65 -25.38
CA LEU A 323 -21.40 7.11 -24.04
C LEU A 323 -22.85 7.61 -23.99
N LYS A 324 -23.31 8.36 -25.01
CA LYS A 324 -24.70 8.85 -25.11
C LYS A 324 -25.73 7.74 -25.25
N SER A 325 -25.38 6.59 -25.85
CA SER A 325 -26.30 5.48 -26.06
C SER A 325 -26.52 4.63 -24.82
N LEU A 326 -25.72 4.81 -23.76
CA LEU A 326 -25.90 4.09 -22.50
C LEU A 326 -27.26 4.42 -21.88
N CYS A 327 -28.03 3.38 -21.61
CA CYS A 327 -29.32 3.49 -20.94
C CYS A 327 -29.13 3.62 -19.42
N VAL A 328 -29.66 4.70 -18.87
CA VAL A 328 -29.63 5.08 -17.46
C VAL A 328 -31.02 4.86 -16.87
N THR A 329 -31.09 4.06 -15.80
CA THR A 329 -32.30 3.93 -14.97
C THR A 329 -32.21 4.89 -13.79
N TYR A 330 -33.27 5.64 -13.56
CA TYR A 330 -33.27 6.69 -12.53
C TYR A 330 -34.67 6.88 -11.94
N PRO A 331 -34.76 7.13 -10.62
CA PRO A 331 -36.03 7.47 -10.01
C PRO A 331 -36.31 8.98 -10.16
N GLY A 332 -37.47 9.46 -9.70
CA GLY A 332 -37.79 10.89 -9.66
C GLY A 332 -36.78 11.71 -8.83
N ILE A 333 -36.69 13.02 -9.09
CA ILE A 333 -35.70 13.92 -8.45
C ILE A 333 -35.70 13.82 -6.91
N SER A 334 -36.88 13.74 -6.29
CA SER A 334 -37.01 13.61 -4.83
C SER A 334 -36.32 12.35 -4.29
N GLU A 335 -36.44 11.23 -5.01
CA GLU A 335 -35.77 10.00 -4.63
C GLU A 335 -34.27 10.04 -4.95
N GLN A 336 -33.86 10.64 -6.07
CA GLN A 336 -32.44 10.81 -6.40
C GLN A 336 -31.70 11.58 -5.30
N LEU A 337 -32.31 12.66 -4.77
CA LEU A 337 -31.76 13.41 -3.63
C LEU A 337 -31.56 12.50 -2.41
N GLU A 338 -32.55 11.64 -2.12
CA GLU A 338 -32.48 10.73 -0.99
C GLU A 338 -31.42 9.63 -1.20
N VAL A 339 -31.28 9.10 -2.42
CA VAL A 339 -30.20 8.17 -2.79
C VAL A 339 -28.85 8.82 -2.54
N VAL A 340 -28.63 10.02 -3.09
CA VAL A 340 -27.37 10.77 -2.92
C VAL A 340 -27.07 10.98 -1.44
N ARG A 341 -28.05 11.45 -0.66
CA ARG A 341 -27.92 11.68 0.78
C ARG A 341 -27.51 10.41 1.54
N ARG A 342 -28.13 9.26 1.22
CA ARG A 342 -27.79 7.98 1.87
C ARG A 342 -26.39 7.49 1.50
N VAL A 343 -26.02 7.58 0.23
CA VAL A 343 -24.68 7.19 -0.23
C VAL A 343 -23.62 8.06 0.43
N GLU A 344 -23.81 9.38 0.50
CA GLU A 344 -22.88 10.30 1.18
C GLU A 344 -22.71 9.96 2.66
N GLN A 345 -23.79 9.63 3.37
CA GLN A 345 -23.73 9.22 4.77
C GLN A 345 -22.91 7.92 4.96
N LEU A 346 -23.17 6.91 4.12
CA LEU A 346 -22.47 5.63 4.19
C LEU A 346 -20.99 5.78 3.78
N PHE A 347 -20.68 6.66 2.84
CA PHE A 347 -19.30 6.92 2.43
C PHE A 347 -18.54 7.72 3.47
N SER A 348 -19.18 8.69 4.14
CA SER A 348 -18.58 9.37 5.28
C SER A 348 -18.25 8.39 6.42
N PHE A 349 -19.12 7.40 6.67
CA PHE A 349 -18.81 6.33 7.62
C PHE A 349 -17.60 5.49 7.17
N ALA A 350 -17.51 5.14 5.89
CA ALA A 350 -16.34 4.45 5.34
C ALA A 350 -15.05 5.27 5.48
N ASP A 351 -15.09 6.57 5.20
CA ASP A 351 -13.94 7.49 5.37
C ASP A 351 -13.46 7.51 6.82
N GLN A 352 -14.38 7.56 7.79
CA GLN A 352 -14.05 7.51 9.22
C GLN A 352 -13.41 6.17 9.62
N LEU A 353 -13.86 5.05 9.04
CA LEU A 353 -13.25 3.74 9.27
C LEU A 353 -11.82 3.68 8.71
N GLU A 354 -11.58 4.23 7.52
CA GLU A 354 -10.26 4.31 6.92
C GLU A 354 -9.30 5.15 7.77
N ALA A 355 -9.76 6.29 8.29
CA ALA A 355 -8.97 7.12 9.20
C ALA A 355 -8.61 6.37 10.51
N ARG A 356 -9.61 5.75 11.16
CA ARG A 356 -9.36 4.95 12.38
C ARG A 356 -8.42 3.77 12.14
N LEU A 357 -8.50 3.18 10.95
CA LEU A 357 -7.60 2.10 10.54
C LEU A 357 -6.15 2.59 10.40
N ALA A 358 -5.93 3.76 9.82
CA ALA A 358 -4.60 4.37 9.75
C ALA A 358 -4.02 4.59 11.15
N ASP A 359 -4.80 5.16 12.06
CA ASP A 359 -4.38 5.38 13.46
C ASP A 359 -4.11 4.07 14.21
N ALA A 360 -4.93 3.04 13.98
CA ALA A 360 -4.74 1.73 14.58
C ALA A 360 -3.43 1.08 14.09
N ARG A 361 -3.12 1.17 12.80
CA ARG A 361 -1.86 0.66 12.23
C ARG A 361 -0.64 1.34 12.87
N GLN A 362 -0.66 2.67 12.96
CA GLN A 362 0.42 3.42 13.58
C GLN A 362 0.64 3.01 15.06
N ARG A 363 -0.45 2.83 15.83
CA ARG A 363 -0.37 2.39 17.23
C ARG A 363 0.19 0.97 17.36
N VAL A 364 -0.21 0.06 16.48
CA VAL A 364 0.30 -1.33 16.50
C VAL A 364 1.79 -1.38 16.15
N ASP A 365 2.25 -0.54 15.22
CA ASP A 365 3.68 -0.42 14.92
C ASP A 365 4.48 0.16 16.09
N ALA A 366 3.97 1.20 16.75
CA ALA A 366 4.58 1.74 17.96
C ALA A 366 4.62 0.74 19.12
N LEU A 367 3.59 -0.11 19.25
CA LEU A 367 3.52 -1.15 20.27
C LEU A 367 4.63 -2.19 20.11
N THR A 368 4.95 -2.63 18.89
CA THR A 368 6.09 -3.53 18.63
C THR A 368 7.39 -2.94 19.18
N GLN A 369 7.66 -1.68 18.85
CA GLN A 369 8.89 -1.00 19.27
C GLN A 369 8.95 -0.80 20.79
N SER A 370 7.82 -0.46 21.42
CA SER A 370 7.73 -0.30 22.87
C SER A 370 7.97 -1.62 23.62
N ILE A 371 7.40 -2.73 23.14
CA ILE A 371 7.60 -4.06 23.74
C ILE A 371 9.08 -4.47 23.68
N LEU A 372 9.72 -4.30 22.51
CA LEU A 372 11.13 -4.63 22.34
C LEU A 372 12.03 -3.72 23.19
N ALA A 373 11.77 -2.41 23.26
CA ALA A 373 12.51 -1.50 24.14
C ALA A 373 12.44 -1.93 25.60
N LYS A 374 11.24 -2.23 26.11
CA LYS A 374 11.06 -2.73 27.48
C LYS A 374 11.82 -4.03 27.73
N ALA A 375 11.85 -4.93 26.75
CA ALA A 375 12.58 -6.20 26.85
C ALA A 375 14.07 -5.98 27.12
N PHE A 376 14.70 -5.10 26.34
CA PHE A 376 16.16 -4.92 26.38
C PHE A 376 16.63 -3.83 27.35
N ARG A 377 15.70 -3.13 28.01
CA ARG A 377 15.97 -2.33 29.23
C ARG A 377 15.78 -3.12 30.54
N GLY A 378 15.35 -4.38 30.47
CA GLY A 378 15.08 -5.20 31.65
C GLY A 378 13.76 -4.87 32.36
N GLU A 379 12.81 -4.27 31.64
CA GLU A 379 11.50 -3.84 32.18
C GLU A 379 10.36 -4.83 31.81
N LEU A 380 10.62 -5.82 30.96
CA LEU A 380 9.59 -6.72 30.44
C LEU A 380 9.35 -7.95 31.33
N VAL A 381 10.41 -8.46 31.97
CA VAL A 381 10.34 -9.62 32.86
C VAL A 381 11.03 -9.27 34.18
N PRO A 382 10.56 -9.82 35.32
CA PRO A 382 11.25 -9.62 36.59
C PRO A 382 12.63 -10.30 36.58
N GLN A 383 13.62 -9.64 37.18
CA GLN A 383 14.93 -10.23 37.42
C GLN A 383 14.86 -11.22 38.58
N ASP A 384 15.55 -12.36 38.44
CA ASP A 384 15.64 -13.38 39.49
C ASP A 384 17.06 -13.35 40.09
N PRO A 385 17.21 -13.03 41.39
CA PRO A 385 18.51 -13.03 42.05
C PRO A 385 19.24 -14.38 42.05
N ASN A 386 18.53 -15.48 41.79
CA ASN A 386 19.11 -16.82 41.71
C ASN A 386 19.58 -17.20 40.29
N ASP A 387 19.34 -16.36 39.29
CA ASP A 387 19.86 -16.59 37.93
C ASP A 387 21.39 -16.53 37.93
N GLU A 388 22.02 -17.39 37.12
CA GLU A 388 23.46 -17.31 36.86
C GLU A 388 23.81 -15.90 36.31
N PRO A 389 24.73 -15.15 36.94
CA PRO A 389 25.07 -13.82 36.48
C PRO A 389 25.57 -13.78 35.03
N ALA A 390 25.24 -12.71 34.31
CA ALA A 390 25.67 -12.53 32.91
C ALA A 390 27.20 -12.56 32.73
N SER A 391 27.98 -12.26 33.78
CA SER A 391 29.44 -12.37 33.77
C SER A 391 29.92 -13.80 33.45
N VAL A 392 29.25 -14.82 33.99
CA VAL A 392 29.59 -16.23 33.73
C VAL A 392 29.31 -16.60 32.27
N LEU A 393 28.23 -16.07 31.70
CA LEU A 393 27.94 -16.24 30.28
C LEU A 393 29.00 -15.55 29.40
N LEU A 394 29.45 -14.35 29.77
CA LEU A 394 30.52 -13.64 29.05
C LEU A 394 31.85 -14.42 29.10
N GLU A 395 32.17 -15.07 30.21
CA GLU A 395 33.32 -15.96 30.32
C GLU A 395 33.22 -17.16 29.36
N ARG A 396 32.04 -17.79 29.25
CA ARG A 396 31.80 -18.87 28.26
C ARG A 396 32.00 -18.37 26.83
N ILE A 397 31.49 -17.19 26.49
CA ILE A 397 31.67 -16.57 25.16
C ILE A 397 33.16 -16.31 24.88
N ALA A 398 33.90 -15.81 25.88
CA ALA A 398 35.33 -15.56 25.76
C ALA A 398 36.12 -16.86 25.53
N ALA A 399 35.81 -17.91 26.29
CA ALA A 399 36.42 -19.23 26.14
C ALA A 399 36.13 -19.85 24.77
N GLN A 400 34.88 -19.78 24.29
CA GLN A 400 34.50 -20.28 22.97
C GLN A 400 35.25 -19.54 21.85
N ARG A 401 35.34 -18.21 21.93
CA ARG A 401 36.13 -17.41 20.96
C ARG A 401 37.61 -17.73 20.95
N ALA A 402 38.19 -18.12 22.10
CA ALA A 402 39.58 -18.52 22.20
C ALA A 402 39.83 -19.91 21.58
N ALA A 403 38.84 -20.81 21.67
CA ALA A 403 38.89 -22.15 21.09
C ALA A 403 38.64 -22.16 19.58
N ASP A 404 37.88 -21.21 19.05
CA ASP A 404 37.59 -21.12 17.61
C ASP A 404 38.85 -20.77 16.79
N PRO A 405 39.13 -21.50 15.71
CA PRO A 405 40.30 -21.22 14.86
C PRO A 405 40.15 -19.83 14.20
N LYS A 406 41.13 -18.94 14.43
CA LYS A 406 41.16 -17.62 13.80
C LYS A 406 41.10 -17.79 12.26
N PRO A 407 40.22 -17.06 11.56
CA PRO A 407 40.11 -17.18 10.11
C PRO A 407 41.44 -16.82 9.46
N LYS A 408 42.04 -17.77 8.73
CA LYS A 408 43.23 -17.51 7.90
C LYS A 408 42.86 -16.44 6.88
N ARG A 409 43.43 -15.24 7.01
CA ARG A 409 43.40 -14.22 5.95
C ARG A 409 44.05 -14.85 4.71
N GLY A 410 43.24 -15.15 3.69
CA GLY A 410 43.76 -15.55 2.39
C GLY A 410 44.69 -14.45 1.87
N ARG A 411 45.98 -14.75 1.80
CA ARG A 411 46.97 -13.92 1.12
C ARG A 411 46.57 -13.94 -0.35
N LYS A 412 46.13 -12.81 -0.90
CA LYS A 412 46.02 -12.67 -2.37
C LYS A 412 47.41 -12.91 -2.94
N ALA A 413 47.58 -13.98 -3.72
CA ALA A 413 48.72 -14.07 -4.63
C ALA A 413 48.56 -12.91 -5.63
N ALA A 414 49.59 -12.07 -5.73
CA ALA A 414 49.70 -11.10 -6.82
C ALA A 414 49.89 -11.91 -8.11
N ALA A 415 48.96 -11.79 -9.04
CA ALA A 415 49.17 -12.23 -10.41
C ALA A 415 49.97 -11.13 -11.12
N HIS A 416 51.16 -11.50 -11.60
CA HIS A 416 51.92 -10.75 -12.60
C HIS A 416 51.43 -11.11 -14.00
#